data_AF-G3PCL0-F1
#
_entry.id   AF-G3PCL0-F1
#
_cell.length_a   1.000
_cell.length_b   1.000
_cell.length_c   1.000
_cell.angle_alpha   90.00
_cell.angle_beta   90.00
_cell.angle_gamma   90.00
#
_symmetry.space_group_name_H-M   'P 1'
#
loop_
_entity.id
_entity.type
_entity.pdbx_description
1 polymer ?
#
loop_
_entity_poly.entity_id
_entity_poly.type
_entity_poly.pdbx_seq_one_letter_code
_entity_poly.pdbx_strand_id
1 'polypeptide(L)'
;MLFSSNFVLNRCETVNSLTLYPWIHQFSNNKKSSDQTRPIIFPDVNPQSLPLDADFSMVAGDFVEVYSEPDSWDCVATCFFIDTAHNVIEYVETIWKILKPGGVWINLGPLLYHFENMANELSVELSYEDIRTAIVNIGFHIEVEKTSVQTTYTENDRSMLRYIYDCIFFVARKPANLYFNGQEEEEEDYDDQQQSSPPAAKSPRREATDYLT
;
A
#
# COMPACT_ATOMS: atom_id res chain seq x y z
N MET A 1 -5.21 -11.86 -15.86
CA MET A 1 -5.46 -10.41 -15.72
C MET A 1 -4.87 -9.58 -16.85
N LEU A 2 -3.56 -9.70 -17.15
CA LEU A 2 -2.85 -8.81 -18.11
C LEU A 2 -3.48 -8.70 -19.51
N PHE A 3 -3.89 -9.81 -20.14
CA PHE A 3 -4.51 -9.74 -21.47
C PHE A 3 -5.84 -8.98 -21.45
N SER A 4 -6.69 -9.26 -20.45
CA SER A 4 -8.00 -8.63 -20.30
C SER A 4 -7.87 -7.14 -19.97
N SER A 5 -6.95 -6.75 -19.07
CA SER A 5 -6.73 -5.34 -18.73
C SER A 5 -6.15 -4.56 -19.91
N ASN A 6 -5.17 -5.12 -20.63
CA ASN A 6 -4.65 -4.51 -21.86
C ASN A 6 -5.76 -4.30 -22.91
N PHE A 7 -6.66 -5.28 -23.07
CA PHE A 7 -7.80 -5.13 -23.97
C PHE A 7 -8.77 -4.03 -23.52
N VAL A 8 -9.18 -4.03 -22.25
CA VAL A 8 -10.12 -3.03 -21.73
C VAL A 8 -9.52 -1.62 -21.81
N LEU A 9 -8.32 -1.42 -21.27
CA LEU A 9 -7.71 -0.10 -21.15
C LEU A 9 -7.27 0.48 -22.49
N ASN A 10 -6.78 -0.34 -23.42
CA ASN A 10 -6.15 0.15 -24.65
C ASN A 10 -7.01 -0.04 -25.91
N ARG A 11 -8.12 -0.79 -25.84
CA ARG A 11 -8.95 -1.11 -27.03
C ARG A 11 -10.44 -0.84 -26.86
N CYS A 12 -10.94 -0.59 -25.65
CA CYS A 12 -12.35 -0.28 -25.45
C CYS A 12 -12.55 1.24 -25.40
N GLU A 13 -13.01 1.84 -26.49
CA GLU A 13 -13.19 3.30 -26.62
C GLU A 13 -14.62 3.77 -26.34
N THR A 14 -15.59 2.89 -26.50
CA THR A 14 -17.01 3.22 -26.40
C THR A 14 -17.62 2.60 -25.15
N VAL A 15 -18.25 3.43 -24.33
CA VAL A 15 -18.98 3.01 -23.13
C VAL A 15 -20.07 2.01 -23.51
N ASN A 16 -20.16 0.91 -22.74
CA ASN A 16 -21.16 -0.14 -22.86
C ASN A 16 -21.24 -0.80 -24.26
N SER A 17 -20.12 -0.84 -24.98
CA SER A 17 -20.06 -1.36 -26.35
C SER A 17 -19.91 -2.87 -26.46
N LEU A 18 -19.48 -3.54 -25.38
CA LEU A 18 -19.22 -4.97 -25.36
C LEU A 18 -20.18 -5.68 -24.41
N THR A 19 -20.51 -6.92 -24.73
CA THR A 19 -21.41 -7.77 -23.95
C THR A 19 -20.71 -9.07 -23.56
N LEU A 20 -20.84 -9.48 -22.29
CA LEU A 20 -20.39 -10.78 -21.78
C LEU A 20 -21.52 -11.47 -21.02
N TYR A 21 -21.40 -12.78 -20.88
CA TYR A 21 -22.36 -13.62 -20.16
C TYR A 21 -21.65 -14.34 -19.01
N PRO A 22 -21.28 -13.64 -17.92
CA PRO A 22 -20.41 -14.20 -16.90
C PRO A 22 -21.05 -15.34 -16.11
N TRP A 23 -22.38 -15.48 -16.12
CA TRP A 23 -23.10 -16.43 -15.26
C TRP A 23 -23.41 -17.79 -15.89
N ILE A 24 -23.08 -17.99 -17.17
CA ILE A 24 -23.50 -19.18 -17.93
C ILE A 24 -22.94 -20.49 -17.37
N HIS A 25 -21.82 -20.44 -16.65
CA HIS A 25 -21.17 -21.60 -16.05
C HIS A 25 -21.80 -21.99 -14.69
N GLN A 26 -22.65 -21.14 -14.09
CA GLN A 26 -23.30 -21.42 -12.81
C GLN A 26 -24.65 -22.13 -13.04
N PHE A 27 -24.70 -23.45 -12.88
CA PHE A 27 -25.93 -24.25 -13.06
C PHE A 27 -26.78 -24.34 -11.79
N SER A 28 -26.15 -24.27 -10.62
CA SER A 28 -26.81 -24.34 -9.31
C SER A 28 -27.22 -22.95 -8.82
N ASN A 29 -28.15 -22.91 -7.85
CA ASN A 29 -28.57 -21.69 -7.16
C ASN A 29 -29.18 -20.60 -8.06
N ASN A 30 -29.76 -20.99 -9.21
CA ASN A 30 -30.50 -20.09 -10.08
C ASN A 30 -31.99 -20.05 -9.69
N LYS A 31 -32.51 -18.85 -9.39
CA LYS A 31 -33.96 -18.66 -9.13
C LYS A 31 -34.77 -18.74 -10.43
N LYS A 32 -34.21 -18.29 -11.55
CA LYS A 32 -34.80 -18.36 -12.89
C LYS A 32 -33.75 -18.83 -13.89
N SER A 33 -34.15 -19.63 -14.88
CA SER A 33 -33.24 -20.05 -15.97
C SER A 33 -32.64 -18.86 -16.74
N SER A 34 -33.39 -17.75 -16.86
CA SER A 34 -32.91 -16.51 -17.49
C SER A 34 -31.79 -15.81 -16.72
N ASP A 35 -31.59 -16.11 -15.43
CA ASP A 35 -30.54 -15.48 -14.64
C ASP A 35 -29.15 -16.01 -15.02
N GLN A 36 -29.06 -17.27 -15.47
CA GLN A 36 -27.83 -17.90 -15.92
C GLN A 36 -27.33 -17.31 -17.26
N THR A 37 -28.24 -16.95 -18.16
CA THR A 37 -27.91 -16.44 -19.51
C THR A 37 -28.04 -14.93 -19.63
N ARG A 38 -28.17 -14.19 -18.52
CA ARG A 38 -28.28 -12.73 -18.57
C ARG A 38 -26.94 -12.08 -18.98
N PRO A 39 -26.97 -11.05 -19.85
CA PRO A 39 -25.77 -10.32 -20.23
C PRO A 39 -25.34 -9.33 -19.15
N ILE A 40 -24.07 -8.94 -19.21
CA ILE A 40 -23.53 -7.68 -18.68
C ILE A 40 -22.89 -6.91 -19.83
N ILE A 41 -22.86 -5.58 -19.71
CA ILE A 41 -22.25 -4.67 -20.70
C ILE A 41 -21.07 -3.93 -20.09
N PHE A 42 -20.02 -3.69 -20.87
CA PHE A 42 -18.79 -3.02 -20.43
C PHE A 42 -18.06 -2.35 -21.62
N PRO A 43 -17.10 -1.44 -21.38
CA PRO A 43 -16.79 -0.78 -20.12
C PRO A 43 -17.85 0.29 -19.77
N ASP A 44 -18.17 0.48 -18.50
CA ASP A 44 -19.16 1.46 -18.02
C ASP A 44 -18.66 2.92 -18.08
N VAL A 45 -17.34 3.10 -18.17
CA VAL A 45 -16.65 4.37 -18.40
C VAL A 45 -15.71 4.26 -19.60
N ASN A 46 -15.35 5.38 -20.22
CA ASN A 46 -14.32 5.37 -21.27
C ASN A 46 -12.92 5.34 -20.62
N PRO A 47 -12.14 4.25 -20.73
CA PRO A 47 -10.80 4.16 -20.14
C PRO A 47 -9.81 5.20 -20.68
N GLN A 48 -10.06 5.77 -21.87
CA GLN A 48 -9.21 6.79 -22.48
C GLN A 48 -9.58 8.22 -22.07
N SER A 49 -10.54 8.40 -21.17
CA SER A 49 -10.98 9.73 -20.69
C SER A 49 -10.07 10.35 -19.62
N LEU A 50 -8.86 9.82 -19.45
CA LEU A 50 -7.87 10.35 -18.50
C LEU A 50 -7.45 11.79 -18.88
N PRO A 51 -7.16 12.64 -17.89
CA PRO A 51 -6.49 13.93 -18.13
C PRO A 51 -5.20 13.78 -18.92
N LEU A 52 -4.84 14.80 -19.70
CA LEU A 52 -3.62 14.78 -20.54
C LEU A 52 -2.32 14.68 -19.74
N ASP A 53 -2.34 15.12 -18.48
CA ASP A 53 -1.25 15.08 -17.52
C ASP A 53 -1.29 13.86 -16.59
N ALA A 54 -2.22 12.93 -16.81
CA ALA A 54 -2.30 11.71 -16.02
C ALA A 54 -1.12 10.78 -16.33
N ASP A 55 -0.41 10.33 -15.29
CA ASP A 55 0.60 9.29 -15.37
C ASP A 55 0.02 7.97 -14.87
N PHE A 56 -0.47 7.14 -15.80
CA PHE A 56 -1.06 5.84 -15.51
C PHE A 56 -0.35 4.74 -16.28
N SER A 57 0.12 3.72 -15.55
CA SER A 57 0.84 2.58 -16.12
C SER A 57 0.45 1.28 -15.43
N MET A 58 0.76 0.15 -16.09
CA MET A 58 0.64 -1.19 -15.53
C MET A 58 1.91 -1.98 -15.85
N VAL A 59 2.38 -2.77 -14.89
CA VAL A 59 3.57 -3.62 -15.01
C VAL A 59 3.16 -5.08 -14.96
N ALA A 60 3.85 -5.92 -15.74
CA ALA A 60 3.70 -7.37 -15.73
C ALA A 60 4.87 -8.01 -14.98
N GLY A 61 4.57 -8.83 -13.97
CA GLY A 61 5.56 -9.61 -13.23
C GLY A 61 5.08 -9.92 -11.81
N ASP A 62 5.91 -10.64 -11.07
CA ASP A 62 5.70 -10.88 -9.64
C ASP A 62 5.97 -9.58 -8.85
N PHE A 63 5.13 -9.29 -7.86
CA PHE A 63 5.23 -8.05 -7.07
C PHE A 63 6.56 -7.92 -6.32
N VAL A 64 7.02 -9.00 -5.70
CA VAL A 64 8.27 -9.02 -4.90
C VAL A 64 9.49 -8.89 -5.81
N GLU A 65 9.45 -9.51 -6.99
CA GLU A 65 10.56 -9.44 -7.96
C GLU A 65 10.65 -8.09 -8.66
N VAL A 66 9.51 -7.54 -9.10
CA VAL A 66 9.44 -6.31 -9.89
C VAL A 66 9.79 -5.09 -9.03
N TYR A 67 9.25 -5.00 -7.81
CA TYR A 67 9.39 -3.82 -6.96
C TYR A 67 10.51 -4.03 -5.93
N SER A 68 11.74 -3.82 -6.39
CA SER A 68 12.95 -4.04 -5.57
C SER A 68 13.69 -2.75 -5.18
N GLU A 69 13.35 -1.61 -5.78
CA GLU A 69 13.98 -0.32 -5.47
C GLU A 69 13.41 0.26 -4.16
N PRO A 70 14.25 0.54 -3.14
CA PRO A 70 13.78 1.11 -1.88
C PRO A 70 13.26 2.54 -2.05
N ASP A 71 12.43 2.98 -1.10
CA ASP A 71 12.00 4.38 -0.95
C ASP A 71 11.51 5.04 -2.25
N SER A 72 10.76 4.29 -3.06
CA SER A 72 10.31 4.71 -4.40
C SER A 72 8.85 5.17 -4.43
N TRP A 73 8.02 4.69 -3.50
CA TRP A 73 6.56 4.91 -3.51
C TRP A 73 6.09 5.73 -2.33
N ASP A 74 5.27 6.74 -2.59
CA ASP A 74 4.61 7.53 -1.52
C ASP A 74 3.41 6.76 -0.92
N CYS A 75 2.79 5.89 -1.71
CA CYS A 75 1.63 5.10 -1.32
C CYS A 75 1.65 3.73 -1.99
N VAL A 76 1.29 2.68 -1.24
CA VAL A 76 0.96 1.36 -1.75
C VAL A 76 -0.46 1.01 -1.33
N ALA A 77 -1.30 0.59 -2.27
CA ALA A 77 -2.69 0.21 -1.99
C ALA A 77 -2.93 -1.25 -2.41
N THR A 78 -3.24 -2.11 -1.44
CA THR A 78 -3.55 -3.53 -1.66
C THR A 78 -5.06 -3.76 -1.47
N CYS A 79 -5.71 -4.41 -2.44
CA CYS A 79 -7.14 -4.70 -2.40
C CYS A 79 -7.37 -6.15 -2.82
N PHE A 80 -7.82 -7.02 -1.89
CA PHE A 80 -7.94 -8.47 -2.12
C PHE A 80 -6.65 -9.08 -2.70
N PHE A 81 -5.51 -8.77 -2.07
CA PHE A 81 -4.18 -9.05 -2.61
C PHE A 81 -3.24 -9.77 -1.64
N ILE A 82 -3.19 -9.37 -0.37
CA ILE A 82 -2.14 -9.87 0.53
C ILE A 82 -2.23 -11.37 0.83
N ASP A 83 -3.43 -11.94 0.68
CA ASP A 83 -3.71 -13.37 0.81
C ASP A 83 -3.35 -14.18 -0.44
N THR A 84 -2.83 -13.54 -1.50
CA THR A 84 -2.28 -14.24 -2.67
C THR A 84 -0.80 -14.60 -2.51
N ALA A 85 -0.16 -14.22 -1.41
CA ALA A 85 1.24 -14.53 -1.16
C ALA A 85 1.45 -16.01 -0.80
N HIS A 86 2.57 -16.60 -1.23
CA HIS A 86 3.08 -17.84 -0.61
C HIS A 86 3.47 -17.59 0.85
N ASN A 87 4.07 -16.43 1.11
CA ASN A 87 4.44 -15.98 2.44
C ASN A 87 4.09 -14.49 2.57
N VAL A 88 3.03 -14.18 3.32
CA VAL A 88 2.54 -12.81 3.49
C VAL A 88 3.57 -11.86 4.13
N ILE A 89 4.54 -12.41 4.88
CA ILE A 89 5.62 -11.61 5.47
C ILE A 89 6.51 -11.00 4.38
N GLU A 90 6.76 -11.70 3.27
CA GLU A 90 7.54 -11.15 2.15
C GLU A 90 6.84 -9.96 1.50
N TYR A 91 5.50 -9.97 1.45
CA TYR A 91 4.73 -8.82 0.99
C TYR A 91 4.88 -7.65 1.97
N VAL A 92 4.78 -7.88 3.29
CA VAL A 92 4.98 -6.83 4.31
C VAL A 92 6.38 -6.21 4.19
N GLU A 93 7.42 -7.04 4.06
CA GLU A 93 8.81 -6.60 3.90
C GLU A 93 9.04 -5.82 2.61
N THR A 94 8.47 -6.29 1.50
CA THR A 94 8.54 -5.60 0.21
C THR A 94 7.87 -4.24 0.28
N ILE A 95 6.65 -4.17 0.84
CA ILE A 95 5.92 -2.91 0.99
C ILE A 95 6.69 -1.92 1.87
N TRP A 96 7.26 -2.38 2.99
CA TRP A 96 8.13 -1.56 3.85
C TRP A 96 9.34 -1.02 3.09
N LYS A 97 10.03 -1.89 2.34
CA LYS A 97 11.22 -1.55 1.58
C LYS A 97 10.94 -0.46 0.55
N ILE A 98 9.90 -0.64 -0.26
CA ILE A 98 9.64 0.22 -1.42
C ILE A 98 8.94 1.53 -1.06
N LEU A 99 8.28 1.62 0.10
CA LEU A 99 7.68 2.87 0.58
C LEU A 99 8.76 3.85 1.01
N LYS A 100 8.61 5.12 0.62
CA LYS A 100 9.42 6.24 1.13
C LYS A 100 9.23 6.40 2.65
N PRO A 101 10.20 6.98 3.37
CA PRO A 101 9.94 7.49 4.72
C PRO A 101 8.74 8.45 4.70
N GLY A 102 7.77 8.22 5.59
CA GLY A 102 6.49 8.94 5.61
C GLY A 102 5.41 8.36 4.69
N GLY A 103 5.75 7.42 3.82
CA GLY A 103 4.84 6.76 2.88
C GLY A 103 3.79 5.89 3.58
N VAL A 104 2.69 5.63 2.87
CA VAL A 104 1.51 4.94 3.43
C VAL A 104 1.20 3.64 2.71
N TRP A 105 0.84 2.63 3.49
CA TRP A 105 0.23 1.41 3.01
C TRP A 105 -1.25 1.38 3.39
N ILE A 106 -2.11 1.24 2.38
CA ILE A 106 -3.54 1.08 2.54
C ILE A 106 -3.91 -0.35 2.14
N ASN A 107 -4.63 -1.07 2.99
CA ASN A 107 -5.10 -2.42 2.70
C ASN A 107 -6.62 -2.53 2.88
N LEU A 108 -7.27 -3.27 1.98
CA LEU A 108 -8.64 -3.75 2.13
C LEU A 108 -8.76 -5.18 1.59
N GLY A 109 -9.05 -6.15 2.45
CA GLY A 109 -9.26 -7.52 1.99
C GLY A 109 -9.55 -8.52 3.09
N PRO A 110 -9.96 -9.74 2.72
CA PRO A 110 -10.02 -10.88 3.62
C PRO A 110 -8.63 -11.52 3.77
N LEU A 111 -8.59 -12.69 4.40
CA LEU A 111 -7.43 -13.57 4.44
C LEU A 111 -7.81 -14.97 3.93
N LEU A 112 -8.12 -15.07 2.64
CA LEU A 112 -8.41 -16.33 1.96
C LEU A 112 -7.14 -16.79 1.21
N TYR A 113 -6.23 -17.46 1.92
CA TYR A 113 -4.91 -17.81 1.40
C TYR A 113 -4.99 -18.65 0.12
N HIS A 114 -4.44 -18.11 -0.97
CA HIS A 114 -4.62 -18.68 -2.30
C HIS A 114 -4.06 -20.09 -2.44
N PHE A 115 -2.94 -20.37 -1.78
CA PHE A 115 -2.22 -21.64 -1.88
C PHE A 115 -2.56 -22.63 -0.76
N GLU A 116 -3.52 -22.29 0.12
CA GLU A 116 -4.00 -23.18 1.16
C GLU A 116 -4.49 -24.49 0.54
N ASN A 117 -4.07 -25.64 1.10
CA ASN A 117 -4.42 -26.98 0.63
C ASN A 117 -3.96 -27.33 -0.81
N MET A 118 -3.05 -26.57 -1.41
CA MET A 118 -2.42 -26.94 -2.68
C MET A 118 -1.19 -27.82 -2.46
N ALA A 119 -1.16 -28.99 -3.10
CA ALA A 119 -0.03 -29.92 -2.96
C ALA A 119 1.24 -29.32 -3.57
N ASN A 120 2.34 -29.39 -2.82
CA ASN A 120 3.68 -28.92 -3.21
C ASN A 120 3.81 -27.39 -3.36
N GLU A 121 2.84 -26.62 -2.87
CA GLU A 121 2.95 -25.15 -2.80
C GLU A 121 3.25 -24.73 -1.37
N LEU A 122 4.12 -23.73 -1.21
CA LEU A 122 4.30 -23.07 0.09
C LEU A 122 3.10 -22.15 0.34
N SER A 123 2.57 -22.20 1.56
CA SER A 123 1.52 -21.31 2.03
C SER A 123 1.74 -21.07 3.53
N VAL A 124 1.89 -19.80 3.91
CA VAL A 124 2.04 -19.37 5.31
C VAL A 124 0.76 -18.66 5.72
N GLU A 125 -0.19 -19.41 6.29
CA GLU A 125 -1.49 -18.89 6.69
C GLU A 125 -1.44 -18.23 8.07
N LEU A 126 -1.28 -16.91 8.10
CA LEU A 126 -1.30 -16.12 9.33
C LEU A 126 -2.70 -15.58 9.64
N SER A 127 -3.01 -15.51 10.93
CA SER A 127 -4.17 -14.74 11.40
C SER A 127 -3.94 -13.23 11.17
N TYR A 128 -5.01 -12.45 11.17
CA TYR A 128 -4.85 -10.99 11.11
C TYR A 128 -4.06 -10.45 12.31
N GLU A 129 -4.19 -11.04 13.49
CA GLU A 129 -3.42 -10.66 14.68
C GLU A 129 -1.92 -10.80 14.45
N ASP A 130 -1.49 -11.90 13.82
CA ASP A 130 -0.09 -12.16 13.51
C ASP A 130 0.44 -11.23 12.42
N ILE A 131 -0.36 -10.99 11.36
CA ILE A 131 0.00 -10.01 10.31
C ILE A 131 0.14 -8.62 10.93
N ARG A 132 -0.82 -8.19 11.74
CA ARG A 132 -0.80 -6.90 12.43
C ARG A 132 0.45 -6.77 13.31
N THR A 133 0.82 -7.86 14.01
CA THR A 133 2.03 -7.92 14.82
C THR A 133 3.28 -7.76 13.95
N ALA A 134 3.36 -8.45 12.82
CA ALA A 134 4.47 -8.30 11.87
C ALA A 134 4.57 -6.87 11.31
N ILE A 135 3.43 -6.25 10.96
CA ILE A 135 3.33 -4.85 10.50
C ILE A 135 3.92 -3.89 11.54
N VAL A 136 3.57 -4.05 12.82
CA VAL A 136 4.10 -3.19 13.89
C VAL A 136 5.58 -3.47 14.14
N ASN A 137 5.98 -4.75 14.16
CA ASN A 137 7.36 -5.14 14.45
C ASN A 137 8.35 -4.71 13.39
N ILE A 138 7.96 -4.66 12.10
CA ILE A 138 8.82 -4.12 11.03
C ILE A 138 8.99 -2.60 11.15
N GLY A 139 8.05 -1.92 11.82
CA GLY A 139 8.14 -0.49 12.15
C GLY A 139 7.02 0.37 11.60
N PHE A 140 5.95 -0.20 11.01
CA PHE A 140 4.80 0.61 10.59
C PHE A 140 4.01 1.13 11.79
N HIS A 141 3.47 2.33 11.66
CA HIS A 141 2.48 2.89 12.58
C HIS A 141 1.09 2.75 11.98
N ILE A 142 0.20 1.97 12.61
CA ILE A 142 -1.18 1.83 12.17
C ILE A 142 -1.96 3.10 12.55
N GLU A 143 -2.43 3.84 11.55
CA GLU A 143 -3.19 5.10 11.71
C GLU A 143 -4.69 4.87 11.71
N VAL A 144 -5.15 3.92 10.90
CA VAL A 144 -6.56 3.55 10.79
C VAL A 144 -6.67 2.04 10.78
N GLU A 145 -7.64 1.50 11.50
CA GLU A 145 -7.90 0.07 11.58
C GLU A 145 -9.41 -0.18 11.74
N LYS A 146 -10.00 -0.94 10.82
CA LYS A 146 -11.38 -1.40 10.87
C LYS A 146 -11.39 -2.88 10.56
N THR A 147 -11.77 -3.69 11.54
CA THR A 147 -11.72 -5.16 11.45
C THR A 147 -12.95 -5.78 10.81
N SER A 148 -13.99 -4.99 10.52
CA SER A 148 -15.20 -5.46 9.88
C SER A 148 -15.69 -4.47 8.82
N VAL A 149 -15.37 -4.78 7.57
CA VAL A 149 -15.84 -4.10 6.37
C VAL A 149 -16.43 -5.14 5.43
N GLN A 150 -17.75 -5.30 5.50
CA GLN A 150 -18.45 -6.29 4.70
C GLN A 150 -18.48 -5.92 3.21
N THR A 151 -18.05 -6.84 2.36
CA THR A 151 -18.09 -6.69 0.91
C THR A 151 -18.23 -8.03 0.20
N THR A 152 -18.38 -8.01 -1.12
CA THR A 152 -18.48 -9.20 -1.98
C THR A 152 -17.40 -9.16 -3.04
N TYR A 153 -17.19 -10.28 -3.75
CA TYR A 153 -16.22 -10.36 -4.84
C TYR A 153 -16.82 -11.11 -6.03
N THR A 154 -16.89 -10.45 -7.20
CA THR A 154 -17.49 -10.99 -8.44
C THR A 154 -18.89 -11.60 -8.25
N GLU A 155 -19.70 -10.98 -7.40
CA GLU A 155 -20.96 -11.54 -6.93
C GLU A 155 -22.02 -11.69 -8.04
N ASN A 156 -22.70 -12.84 -8.04
CA ASN A 156 -23.97 -13.02 -8.74
C ASN A 156 -25.14 -12.60 -7.84
N ASP A 157 -25.59 -11.36 -7.96
CA ASP A 157 -26.69 -10.75 -7.17
C ASP A 157 -28.02 -11.51 -7.23
N ARG A 158 -28.23 -12.33 -8.27
CA ARG A 158 -29.44 -13.15 -8.45
C ARG A 158 -29.30 -14.59 -7.96
N SER A 159 -28.10 -15.01 -7.54
CA SER A 159 -27.85 -16.34 -6.99
C SER A 159 -28.59 -16.57 -5.66
N MET A 160 -28.97 -17.81 -5.39
CA MET A 160 -29.47 -18.24 -4.08
C MET A 160 -28.36 -18.39 -3.03
N LEU A 161 -27.11 -18.61 -3.47
CA LEU A 161 -25.92 -18.69 -2.61
C LEU A 161 -25.02 -17.49 -2.89
N ARG A 162 -24.57 -16.82 -1.84
CA ARG A 162 -23.73 -15.60 -1.90
C ARG A 162 -22.61 -15.70 -0.87
N TYR A 163 -21.44 -15.18 -1.21
CA TYR A 163 -20.30 -15.06 -0.30
C TYR A 163 -20.15 -13.61 0.10
N ILE A 164 -20.01 -13.38 1.41
CA ILE A 164 -19.69 -12.08 1.99
C ILE A 164 -18.35 -12.24 2.68
N TYR A 165 -17.42 -11.35 2.36
CA TYR A 165 -16.15 -11.22 3.05
C TYR A 165 -16.31 -10.14 4.11
N ASP A 166 -15.97 -10.47 5.36
CA ASP A 166 -15.82 -9.48 6.42
C ASP A 166 -14.35 -9.04 6.44
N CYS A 167 -14.04 -7.98 5.69
CA CYS A 167 -12.67 -7.59 5.41
C CYS A 167 -12.07 -6.72 6.51
N ILE A 168 -10.74 -6.74 6.57
CA ILE A 168 -9.95 -5.79 7.33
C ILE A 168 -9.60 -4.62 6.41
N PHE A 169 -9.86 -3.41 6.88
CA PHE A 169 -9.33 -2.18 6.31
C PHE A 169 -8.31 -1.57 7.27
N PHE A 170 -7.13 -1.22 6.77
CA PHE A 170 -6.19 -0.41 7.55
C PHE A 170 -5.41 0.58 6.70
N VAL A 171 -4.89 1.60 7.38
CA VAL A 171 -3.87 2.52 6.86
C VAL A 171 -2.69 2.47 7.82
N ALA A 172 -1.51 2.14 7.30
CA ALA A 172 -0.28 2.03 8.05
C ALA A 172 0.79 2.95 7.44
N ARG A 173 1.52 3.70 8.26
CA ARG A 173 2.53 4.66 7.82
C ARG A 173 3.93 4.18 8.15
N LYS A 174 4.84 4.24 7.17
CA LYS A 174 6.29 4.12 7.40
C LYS A 174 6.77 5.43 8.04
N PRO A 175 7.41 5.43 9.22
CA PRO A 175 7.85 6.65 9.87
C PRO A 175 8.74 7.53 8.97
N ALA A 176 8.56 8.86 9.04
CA ALA A 176 9.34 9.81 8.23
C ALA A 176 10.78 9.96 8.74
N ASN A 177 10.99 9.82 10.05
CA ASN A 177 12.31 9.88 10.66
C ASN A 177 12.69 8.50 11.17
N LEU A 178 13.49 7.77 10.39
CA LEU A 178 14.18 6.57 10.85
C LEU A 178 15.37 7.03 11.70
N TYR A 179 15.14 7.56 12.91
CA TYR A 179 16.24 7.83 13.82
C TYR A 179 16.87 6.50 14.24
N PHE A 180 18.14 6.32 13.90
CA PHE A 180 19.02 5.29 14.44
C PHE A 180 19.09 5.45 15.97
N ASN A 181 18.31 4.68 16.71
CA ASN A 181 18.62 4.46 18.13
C ASN A 181 19.76 3.46 18.21
N GLY A 182 21.00 3.96 18.35
CA GLY A 182 22.15 3.07 18.48
C GLY A 182 23.55 3.69 18.52
N GLN A 183 23.74 4.89 19.06
CA GLN A 183 25.02 5.31 19.66
C GLN A 183 24.72 6.25 20.83
N GLU A 184 24.66 5.71 22.05
CA GLU A 184 25.02 6.48 23.23
C GLU A 184 26.55 6.65 23.14
N GLU A 185 27.01 7.78 22.61
CA GLU A 185 28.39 8.21 22.83
C GLU A 185 28.45 8.84 24.22
N GLU A 186 29.14 8.15 25.13
CA GLU A 186 29.57 8.66 26.42
C GLU A 186 30.48 9.89 26.18
N GLU A 187 29.97 11.10 26.41
CA GLU A 187 30.84 12.26 26.64
C GLU A 187 31.31 12.21 28.11
N GLU A 188 32.49 11.63 28.34
CA GLU A 188 33.28 11.85 29.55
C GLU A 188 33.80 13.31 29.54
N ASP A 189 33.11 14.20 30.26
CA ASP A 189 33.54 15.59 30.45
C ASP A 189 34.63 15.64 31.54
N TYR A 190 35.87 15.94 31.14
CA TYR A 190 37.01 16.13 32.03
C TYR A 190 36.94 17.51 32.69
N ASP A 191 36.87 17.48 34.01
CA ASP A 191 36.92 18.59 34.97
C ASP A 191 38.19 19.45 34.78
N ASP A 192 38.05 20.77 34.57
CA ASP A 192 39.14 21.72 34.82
C ASP A 192 38.63 23.03 35.43
N GLN A 193 38.76 23.10 36.76
CA GLN A 193 38.52 24.27 37.58
C GLN A 193 39.69 25.25 37.44
N GLN A 194 39.43 26.49 37.00
CA GLN A 194 40.31 27.61 37.35
C GLN A 194 39.59 28.97 37.45
N GLN A 195 39.33 29.32 38.72
CA GLN A 195 39.43 30.62 39.38
C GLN A 195 39.00 31.93 38.70
N SER A 196 38.09 32.59 39.42
CA SER A 196 37.48 33.90 39.23
C SER A 196 38.35 35.14 39.55
N SER A 197 38.06 36.23 38.82
CA SER A 197 38.00 37.68 39.22
C SER A 197 39.15 38.61 38.79
N PRO A 198 38.96 39.95 38.61
CA PRO A 198 37.74 40.77 38.38
C PRO A 198 37.89 41.85 37.24
N PRO A 199 36.87 42.72 36.96
CA PRO A 199 36.80 43.54 35.74
C PRO A 199 37.24 45.00 35.91
N ALA A 200 37.72 45.62 34.82
CA ALA A 200 37.87 47.08 34.61
C ALA A 200 38.29 47.32 33.14
N ALA A 201 38.01 48.41 32.41
CA ALA A 201 37.19 49.60 32.53
C ALA A 201 37.01 50.19 31.10
N LYS A 202 35.98 51.00 30.87
CA LYS A 202 35.66 51.66 29.58
C LYS A 202 36.64 52.77 29.20
N SER A 203 36.86 53.00 27.91
CA SER A 203 37.13 54.34 27.32
C SER A 203 36.91 54.34 25.78
N PRO A 204 36.45 55.45 25.15
CA PRO A 204 35.84 55.46 23.82
C PRO A 204 36.71 56.10 22.71
N ARG A 205 36.11 56.19 21.50
CA ARG A 205 36.45 57.08 20.34
C ARG A 205 37.49 56.49 19.35
N ARG A 206 37.37 56.60 18.02
CA ARG A 206 36.82 57.66 17.13
C ARG A 206 36.32 57.10 15.78
N GLU A 207 35.30 57.76 15.25
CA GLU A 207 34.96 57.84 13.81
C GLU A 207 36.11 58.44 12.99
N ALA A 208 36.26 58.02 11.74
CA ALA A 208 36.31 58.90 10.55
C ALA A 208 36.60 58.06 9.28
N THR A 209 35.77 58.26 8.24
CA THR A 209 36.09 58.54 6.81
C THR A 209 37.18 57.72 6.11
N ASP A 210 37.19 57.43 4.82
CA ASP A 210 36.35 57.66 3.63
C ASP A 210 37.06 56.83 2.54
N TYR A 211 36.31 56.47 1.49
CA TYR A 211 36.66 56.60 0.07
C TYR A 211 36.35 55.36 -0.78
N LEU A 212 35.49 55.64 -1.76
CA LEU A 212 35.21 54.87 -2.96
C LEU A 212 36.49 54.58 -3.78
N THR A 213 36.57 53.36 -4.31
CA THR A 213 36.54 53.08 -5.76
C THR A 213 36.07 51.65 -5.96
#